data_AF-A0AAN7PQ49-F1
#
_entry.id   AF-A0AAN7PQ49-F1
#
_cell.length_a   1.000
_cell.length_b   1.000
_cell.length_c   1.000
_cell.angle_alpha   90.00
_cell.angle_beta   90.00
_cell.angle_gamma   90.00
#
_symmetry.space_group_name_H-M   'P 1'
#
loop_
_entity.id
_entity.type
_entity.pdbx_description
1 polymer ?
#
loop_
_entity_poly.entity_id
_entity_poly.type
_entity_poly.pdbx_seq_one_letter_code
_entity_poly.pdbx_strand_id
1 'polypeptide(L)'
;MTNVVMTEEMLQQLLAGVQNMIKFNSVPDHTKRTSQQLQKAWENIKCRRKKELSKEKQQRMATGGGVIKEPPTDNVVDGILDCVDIELKDVIDSDEAMLSINYALVDNTLIPIETAEINVDENGGDLPSTSRNRQGIFEDDTPTKSSTFKRNTTKSTAFGKVRQRGSAIDMELEARISRIKKLVQQDEEMHMLRMEKERELYAMRLEIEKTKLEAEKLVLEDNKKKFK
;
A
#
# COMPACT_ATOMS: atom_id res chain seq x y z
N MET A 1 26.11 -9.26 25.49
CA MET A 1 26.38 -9.57 24.07
C MET A 1 25.06 -9.95 23.44
N THR A 2 24.44 -9.05 22.70
CA THR A 2 23.16 -9.30 22.01
C THR A 2 23.45 -10.06 20.72
N ASN A 3 23.13 -11.35 20.69
CA ASN A 3 23.10 -12.10 19.45
C ASN A 3 21.94 -11.55 18.60
N VAL A 4 22.28 -10.77 17.58
CA VAL A 4 21.34 -10.36 16.55
C VAL A 4 21.00 -11.61 15.74
N VAL A 5 19.85 -12.22 16.04
CA VAL A 5 19.31 -13.31 15.24
C VAL A 5 18.93 -12.70 13.89
N MET A 6 19.73 -12.95 12.86
CA MET A 6 19.37 -12.57 11.50
C MET A 6 18.13 -13.36 11.10
N THR A 7 17.07 -12.66 10.75
CA THR A 7 15.84 -13.28 10.26
C THR A 7 16.09 -13.93 8.91
N GLU A 8 15.27 -14.92 8.56
CA GLU A 8 15.34 -15.61 7.27
C GLU A 8 15.24 -14.64 6.09
N GLU A 9 14.42 -13.58 6.23
CA GLU A 9 14.29 -12.50 5.25
C GLU A 9 15.59 -11.73 5.04
N MET A 10 16.33 -11.42 6.11
CA MET A 10 17.62 -10.74 6.01
C MET A 10 18.66 -11.60 5.26
N LEU A 11 18.64 -12.91 5.50
CA LEU A 11 19.50 -13.86 4.78
C LEU A 11 19.16 -13.92 3.29
N GLN A 12 17.88 -13.97 2.95
CA GLN A 12 17.41 -13.96 1.56
C GLN A 12 17.79 -12.65 0.84
N GLN A 13 17.63 -11.52 1.49
CA GLN A 13 17.98 -10.21 0.91
C GLN A 13 19.50 -10.07 0.68
N LEU A 14 20.31 -10.60 1.60
CA LEU A 14 21.76 -10.62 1.47
C LEU A 14 22.21 -11.57 0.34
N LEU A 15 21.60 -12.75 0.21
CA LEU A 15 21.82 -13.69 -0.90
C LEU A 15 21.48 -13.06 -2.25
N ALA A 16 20.33 -12.39 -2.37
CA ALA A 16 19.92 -11.72 -3.59
C ALA A 16 20.92 -10.61 -3.99
N GLY A 17 21.41 -9.83 -3.03
CA GLY A 17 22.44 -8.82 -3.26
C GLY A 17 23.75 -9.41 -3.79
N VAL A 18 24.18 -10.56 -3.25
CA VAL A 18 25.40 -11.25 -3.69
C VAL A 18 25.22 -11.84 -5.10
N GLN A 19 24.08 -12.46 -5.40
CA GLN A 19 23.78 -13.01 -6.73
C GLN A 19 23.80 -11.91 -7.81
N ASN A 20 23.19 -10.76 -7.53
CA ASN A 20 23.19 -9.61 -8.45
C ASN A 20 24.60 -9.09 -8.70
N MET A 21 25.45 -9.04 -7.67
CA MET A 21 26.85 -8.67 -7.82
C MET A 21 27.62 -9.65 -8.71
N ILE A 22 27.44 -10.96 -8.51
CA ILE A 22 28.10 -12.00 -9.31
C ILE A 22 27.71 -11.85 -10.78
N LYS A 23 26.41 -11.71 -11.06
CA LYS A 23 25.88 -11.53 -12.42
C LYS A 23 26.36 -10.24 -13.09
N PHE A 24 26.49 -9.15 -12.34
CA PHE A 24 27.02 -7.90 -12.87
C PHE A 24 28.52 -8.01 -13.19
N ASN A 25 29.29 -8.63 -12.29
CA ASN A 25 30.74 -8.78 -12.44
C ASN A 25 31.15 -9.90 -13.42
N SER A 26 30.23 -10.75 -13.86
CA SER A 26 30.51 -11.77 -14.88
C SER A 26 30.63 -11.18 -16.29
N VAL A 27 30.18 -9.93 -16.50
CA VAL A 27 30.31 -9.23 -17.78
C VAL A 27 31.72 -8.63 -17.91
N PRO A 28 32.52 -9.00 -18.92
CA PRO A 28 33.93 -8.63 -19.01
C PRO A 28 34.18 -7.12 -19.24
N ASP A 29 33.22 -6.42 -19.85
CA ASP A 29 33.31 -4.98 -20.12
C ASP A 29 32.98 -4.08 -18.91
N HIS A 30 32.52 -4.65 -17.80
CA HIS A 30 32.15 -3.88 -16.62
C HIS A 30 33.29 -3.79 -15.60
N THR A 31 33.47 -2.60 -15.03
CA THR A 31 34.32 -2.44 -13.85
C THR A 31 33.70 -3.21 -12.69
N LYS A 32 34.50 -4.05 -12.02
CA LYS A 32 34.05 -4.85 -10.87
C LYS A 32 33.52 -3.94 -9.77
N ARG A 33 32.32 -4.24 -9.27
CA ARG A 33 31.65 -3.48 -8.19
C ARG A 33 31.25 -4.40 -7.05
N THR A 34 31.21 -3.83 -5.85
CA THR A 34 30.69 -4.52 -4.66
C THR A 34 29.16 -4.44 -4.62
N SER A 35 28.52 -5.36 -3.89
CA SER A 35 27.06 -5.35 -3.68
C SER A 35 26.55 -3.99 -3.17
N GLN A 36 27.23 -3.39 -2.19
CA GLN A 36 26.88 -2.08 -1.65
C GLN A 36 26.96 -0.95 -2.68
N GLN A 37 27.95 -0.99 -3.59
CA GLN A 37 28.08 0.01 -4.65
C GLN A 37 26.94 -0.10 -5.67
N LEU A 38 26.52 -1.33 -6.01
CA LEU A 38 25.39 -1.57 -6.89
C LEU A 38 24.08 -1.13 -6.24
N GLN A 39 23.88 -1.43 -4.96
CA GLN A 39 22.72 -0.97 -4.20
C GLN A 39 22.66 0.56 -4.14
N LYS A 40 23.78 1.23 -3.84
CA LYS A 40 23.85 2.70 -3.85
C LYS A 40 23.58 3.29 -5.22
N ALA A 41 24.09 2.66 -6.29
CA ALA A 41 23.83 3.09 -7.65
C ALA A 41 22.33 2.99 -8.00
N TRP A 42 21.67 1.90 -7.57
CA TRP A 42 20.23 1.73 -7.71
C TRP A 42 19.43 2.80 -6.95
N GLU A 43 19.77 3.07 -5.69
CA GLU A 43 19.13 4.15 -4.91
C GLU A 43 19.28 5.51 -5.60
N ASN A 44 20.46 5.81 -6.16
CA ASN A 44 20.68 7.04 -6.91
C ASN A 44 19.80 7.11 -8.17
N ILE A 45 19.67 6.00 -8.91
CA ILE A 45 18.79 5.92 -10.09
C ILE A 45 17.33 6.16 -9.69
N LYS A 46 16.84 5.49 -8.63
CA LYS A 46 15.48 5.71 -8.10
C LYS A 46 15.26 7.15 -7.66
N CYS A 47 16.18 7.72 -6.90
CA CYS A 47 16.08 9.09 -6.40
C CYS A 47 16.04 10.10 -7.56
N ARG A 48 16.90 9.91 -8.58
CA ARG A 48 16.89 10.75 -9.78
C ARG A 48 15.55 10.67 -10.49
N ARG A 49 15.00 9.47 -10.69
CA ARG A 49 13.72 9.28 -11.38
C ARG A 49 12.54 9.90 -10.62
N LYS A 50 12.46 9.71 -9.29
CA LYS A 50 11.44 10.35 -8.46
C LYS A 50 11.45 11.89 -8.58
N LYS A 51 12.63 12.50 -8.66
CA LYS A 51 12.78 13.95 -8.88
C LYS A 51 12.30 14.38 -10.26
N GLU A 52 12.57 13.58 -11.29
CA GLU A 52 12.07 13.83 -12.66
C GLU A 52 10.55 13.77 -12.70
N LEU A 53 9.94 12.71 -12.15
CA LEU A 53 8.48 12.57 -12.08
C LEU A 53 7.81 13.71 -11.30
N SER A 54 8.43 14.13 -10.18
CA SER A 54 7.91 15.26 -9.41
C SER A 54 7.95 16.57 -10.21
N LYS A 55 9.02 16.82 -10.97
CA LYS A 55 9.13 17.98 -11.86
C LYS A 55 8.12 17.91 -13.00
N GLU A 56 7.91 16.74 -13.57
CA GLU A 56 6.92 16.53 -14.62
C GLU A 56 5.50 16.80 -14.10
N LYS A 57 5.14 16.24 -12.94
CA LYS A 57 3.86 16.52 -12.27
C LYS A 57 3.68 18.01 -12.01
N GLN A 58 4.73 18.67 -11.51
CA GLN A 58 4.71 20.12 -11.28
C GLN A 58 4.51 20.91 -12.58
N GLN A 59 5.15 20.51 -13.68
CA GLN A 59 4.97 21.13 -15.00
C GLN A 59 3.56 20.94 -15.53
N ARG A 60 2.97 19.74 -15.39
CA ARG A 60 1.57 19.48 -15.79
C ARG A 60 0.57 20.30 -14.98
N MET A 61 0.86 20.55 -13.71
CA MET A 61 -0.01 21.33 -12.82
C MET A 61 0.20 22.84 -12.92
N ALA A 62 1.24 23.31 -13.64
CA ALA A 62 1.48 24.73 -13.82
C ALA A 62 0.45 25.33 -14.78
N THR A 63 -0.47 26.15 -14.27
CA THR A 63 -1.52 26.83 -15.04
C THR A 63 -1.05 28.07 -15.81
N GLY A 64 0.27 28.31 -15.87
CA GLY A 64 0.90 29.52 -16.39
C GLY A 64 1.18 29.55 -17.90
N GLY A 65 0.43 28.84 -18.74
CA GLY A 65 0.49 28.96 -20.22
C GLY A 65 1.83 28.57 -20.88
N GLY A 66 2.73 27.88 -20.18
CA GLY A 66 4.01 27.42 -20.74
C GLY A 66 3.86 26.22 -21.66
N VAL A 67 4.80 26.07 -22.60
CA VAL A 67 4.85 24.90 -23.52
C VAL A 67 5.03 23.62 -22.71
N ILE A 68 4.04 22.74 -22.75
CA ILE A 68 4.10 21.39 -22.17
C ILE A 68 5.13 20.60 -22.98
N LYS A 69 6.21 20.17 -22.33
CA LYS A 69 7.15 19.21 -22.93
C LYS A 69 6.58 17.82 -22.70
N GLU A 70 6.42 17.05 -23.78
CA GLU A 70 6.03 15.66 -23.66
C GLU A 70 7.13 14.88 -22.93
N PRO A 71 6.77 14.05 -21.95
CA PRO A 71 7.74 13.24 -21.24
C PRO A 71 8.36 12.20 -22.19
N PRO A 72 9.66 11.88 -22.03
CA PRO A 72 10.27 10.78 -22.76
C PRO A 72 9.56 9.47 -22.39
N THR A 73 9.07 8.75 -23.39
CA THR A 73 8.16 7.60 -23.26
C THR A 73 8.82 6.29 -22.83
N ASP A 74 10.16 6.19 -22.83
CA ASP A 74 10.85 4.92 -22.54
C ASP A 74 11.95 5.09 -21.49
N ASN A 75 11.57 5.04 -20.21
CA ASN A 75 12.51 4.81 -19.13
C ASN A 75 12.29 3.39 -18.58
N VAL A 76 13.23 2.48 -18.84
CA VAL A 76 13.25 1.09 -18.32
C VAL A 76 13.06 1.04 -16.79
N VAL A 77 13.44 2.11 -16.10
CA VAL A 77 13.28 2.27 -14.65
C VAL A 77 11.80 2.39 -14.25
N ASP A 78 10.95 2.97 -15.09
CA ASP A 78 9.52 3.14 -14.80
C ASP A 78 8.78 1.81 -14.86
N GLY A 79 9.06 0.94 -15.85
CA GLY A 79 8.48 -0.40 -15.87
C GLY A 79 8.83 -1.25 -14.63
N ILE A 80 9.93 -0.95 -13.94
CA ILE A 80 10.31 -1.61 -12.68
C ILE A 80 9.65 -0.92 -11.46
N LEU A 81 9.47 0.41 -11.50
CA LEU A 81 8.83 1.18 -10.44
C LEU A 81 7.30 1.05 -10.44
N ASP A 82 6.67 1.04 -11.62
CA ASP A 82 5.23 0.92 -11.83
C ASP A 82 4.69 -0.45 -11.38
N CYS A 83 5.57 -1.45 -11.21
CA CYS A 83 5.22 -2.72 -10.58
C CYS A 83 4.98 -2.61 -9.06
N VAL A 84 5.19 -1.44 -8.44
CA VAL A 84 5.08 -1.23 -6.99
C VAL A 84 3.92 -0.30 -6.61
N ASP A 85 3.45 0.55 -7.52
CA ASP A 85 2.26 1.39 -7.31
C ASP A 85 0.99 0.63 -7.71
N ILE A 86 0.49 -0.21 -6.80
CA ILE A 86 -0.84 -0.80 -6.91
C ILE A 86 -1.84 0.26 -6.44
N GLU A 87 -2.46 0.99 -7.38
CA GLU A 87 -3.65 1.78 -7.06
C GLU A 87 -4.74 0.83 -6.55
N LEU A 88 -4.99 0.88 -5.25
CA LEU A 88 -6.11 0.17 -4.64
C LEU A 88 -7.40 0.93 -4.94
N LYS A 89 -8.04 0.60 -6.07
CA LYS A 89 -9.41 1.06 -6.36
C LYS A 89 -10.37 0.60 -5.28
N ASP A 90 -11.23 1.50 -4.83
CA ASP A 90 -12.28 1.29 -3.82
C ASP A 90 -11.80 1.09 -2.37
N VAL A 91 -10.56 1.49 -2.02
CA VAL A 91 -10.14 1.52 -0.62
C VAL A 91 -10.49 2.86 -0.01
N ILE A 92 -11.43 2.84 0.94
CA ILE A 92 -11.77 3.98 1.77
C ILE A 92 -10.57 4.24 2.68
N ASP A 93 -9.87 5.34 2.46
CA ASP A 93 -8.82 5.77 3.38
C ASP A 93 -9.44 6.41 4.63
N SER A 94 -8.61 6.64 5.65
CA SER A 94 -9.05 7.25 6.91
C SER A 94 -9.69 8.63 6.71
N ASP A 95 -9.33 9.34 5.64
CA ASP A 95 -9.79 10.71 5.38
C ASP A 95 -11.15 10.68 4.66
N GLU A 96 -11.39 9.70 3.79
CA GLU A 96 -12.65 9.45 3.09
C GLU A 96 -13.69 8.79 4.01
N ALA A 97 -13.25 7.97 4.98
CA ALA A 97 -14.11 7.47 6.05
C ALA A 97 -14.73 8.59 6.90
N MET A 98 -14.02 9.71 7.05
CA MET A 98 -14.49 10.87 7.82
C MET A 98 -15.55 11.70 7.07
N LEU A 99 -15.62 11.57 5.73
CA LEU A 99 -16.61 12.22 4.86
C LEU A 99 -17.84 11.35 4.61
N SER A 100 -17.75 10.04 4.86
CA SER A 100 -18.91 9.15 4.83
C SER A 100 -19.86 9.47 6.00
N ILE A 101 -21.10 9.82 5.64
CA ILE A 101 -22.21 10.04 6.54
C ILE A 101 -22.25 8.94 7.61
N ASN A 102 -22.12 9.32 8.90
CA ASN A 102 -22.25 8.36 9.98
C ASN A 102 -23.70 7.82 9.99
N TYR A 103 -23.88 6.52 9.83
CA TYR A 103 -25.19 5.87 9.97
C TYR A 103 -25.27 5.20 11.34
N ALA A 104 -26.36 5.44 12.07
CA ALA A 104 -26.69 4.67 13.26
C ALA A 104 -27.55 3.47 12.83
N LEU A 105 -27.23 2.29 13.36
CA LEU A 105 -28.08 1.11 13.22
C LEU A 105 -29.07 1.07 14.40
N VAL A 106 -30.35 1.35 14.14
CA VAL A 106 -31.42 1.23 15.14
C VAL A 106 -32.48 0.29 14.57
N ASP A 107 -32.81 -0.77 15.30
CA ASP A 107 -33.82 -1.77 14.92
C ASP A 107 -33.69 -2.24 13.45
N ASN A 108 -32.48 -2.69 13.08
CA ASN A 108 -32.13 -3.19 11.74
C ASN A 108 -32.34 -2.19 10.59
N THR A 109 -32.50 -0.91 10.89
CA THR A 109 -32.67 0.15 9.89
C THR A 109 -31.50 1.14 10.00
N LEU A 110 -30.84 1.43 8.87
CA LEU A 110 -29.75 2.41 8.81
C LEU A 110 -30.34 3.82 8.74
N ILE A 111 -30.12 4.61 9.77
CA ILE A 111 -30.60 6.00 9.85
C ILE A 111 -29.38 6.92 9.68
N PRO A 112 -29.38 7.88 8.73
CA PRO A 112 -28.33 8.90 8.64
C PRO A 112 -28.32 9.70 9.95
N ILE A 113 -27.18 9.77 10.62
CA ILE A 113 -27.00 10.72 11.72
C ILE A 113 -26.91 12.09 11.04
N GLU A 114 -28.01 12.87 11.12
CA GLU A 114 -27.93 14.31 10.85
C GLU A 114 -26.91 14.87 11.84
N THR A 115 -25.72 15.19 11.36
CA THR A 115 -24.78 15.99 12.13
C THR A 115 -25.48 17.32 12.35
N ALA A 116 -26.05 17.49 13.54
CA ALA A 116 -26.45 18.80 14.02
C ALA A 116 -25.27 19.73 13.75
N GLU A 117 -25.53 20.83 13.05
CA GLU A 117 -24.59 21.92 12.93
C GLU A 117 -24.12 22.24 14.36
N ILE A 118 -22.88 21.90 14.67
CA ILE A 118 -22.26 22.33 15.91
C ILE A 118 -22.15 23.84 15.73
N ASN A 119 -23.12 24.58 16.27
CA ASN A 119 -22.89 25.96 16.67
C ASN A 119 -21.72 25.90 17.64
N VAL A 120 -20.54 26.21 17.12
CA VAL A 120 -19.38 26.49 17.95
C VAL A 120 -19.72 27.82 18.61
N ASP A 121 -20.34 27.74 19.79
CA ASP A 121 -20.44 28.89 20.68
C ASP A 121 -19.00 29.37 20.93
N GLU A 122 -18.73 30.59 20.47
CA GLU A 122 -17.55 31.36 20.83
C GLU A 122 -17.56 31.56 22.35
N ASN A 123 -16.88 30.67 23.08
CA ASN A 123 -16.46 30.97 24.44
C ASN A 123 -15.05 30.43 24.67
N GLY A 124 -14.17 31.38 25.01
CA GLY A 124 -12.73 31.26 24.96
C GLY A 124 -12.15 30.18 25.87
N GLY A 125 -11.21 29.44 25.29
CA GLY A 125 -10.21 28.67 26.01
C GLY A 125 -8.87 28.95 25.36
N ASP A 126 -8.06 29.78 26.01
CA ASP A 126 -6.69 30.11 25.61
C ASP A 126 -5.85 28.84 25.38
N LEU A 127 -5.38 28.66 24.14
CA LEU A 127 -4.26 27.78 23.84
C LEU A 127 -2.99 28.65 23.71
N PRO A 128 -1.88 28.28 24.36
CA PRO A 128 -0.66 29.07 24.32
C PRO A 128 -0.06 29.05 22.90
N SER A 129 -0.14 30.21 22.24
CA SER A 129 0.53 30.51 20.97
C SER A 129 2.04 30.44 21.15
N THR A 130 2.68 29.53 20.41
CA THR A 130 4.14 29.52 20.22
C THR A 130 4.48 29.99 18.81
N SER A 131 4.19 31.27 18.50
CA SER A 131 4.76 31.91 17.31
C SER A 131 5.86 32.89 17.72
N ARG A 132 7.09 32.48 17.40
CA ARG A 132 8.31 33.24 17.65
C ARG A 132 8.46 34.29 16.54
N ASN A 133 8.16 35.51 16.93
CA ASN A 133 8.63 36.80 16.43
C ASN A 133 9.66 36.77 15.27
N ARG A 134 9.27 37.29 14.10
CA ARG A 134 10.18 37.98 13.17
C ARG A 134 9.45 39.16 12.53
N GLN A 135 9.69 40.34 13.12
CA GLN A 135 9.36 41.63 12.55
C GLN A 135 10.19 41.90 11.28
N GLY A 136 9.55 42.57 10.32
CA GLY A 136 10.11 43.07 9.06
C GLY A 136 8.95 43.24 8.07
N ILE A 137 8.12 44.28 8.24
CA ILE A 137 8.20 45.52 7.46
C ILE A 137 8.31 45.21 5.96
N PHE A 138 7.17 45.13 5.29
CA PHE A 138 6.96 45.66 3.94
C PHE A 138 5.46 45.94 3.81
N GLU A 139 5.13 47.23 3.75
CA GLU A 139 3.86 47.72 3.20
C GLU A 139 3.89 47.41 1.70
N ASP A 140 2.91 46.66 1.20
CA ASP A 140 2.66 46.58 -0.24
C ASP A 140 1.15 46.57 -0.48
N ASP A 141 0.73 47.61 -1.20
CA ASP A 141 -0.62 47.90 -1.64
C ASP A 141 -1.20 46.75 -2.49
N THR A 142 -2.13 45.98 -1.91
CA THR A 142 -3.01 45.10 -2.71
C THR A 142 -4.37 45.76 -2.91
N PRO A 143 -4.82 45.99 -4.17
CA PRO A 143 -6.11 46.59 -4.44
C PRO A 143 -7.24 45.60 -4.16
N THR A 144 -8.08 45.93 -3.16
CA THR A 144 -9.32 45.23 -2.83
C THR A 144 -10.34 45.38 -3.96
N LYS A 145 -10.48 44.35 -4.82
CA LYS A 145 -11.58 44.28 -5.80
C LYS A 145 -12.79 43.60 -5.15
N SER A 146 -13.79 44.40 -4.80
CA SER A 146 -15.12 43.94 -4.39
C SER A 146 -15.89 43.38 -5.60
N SER A 147 -15.88 42.06 -5.74
CA SER A 147 -16.74 41.35 -6.70
C SER A 147 -18.08 41.02 -6.03
N THR A 148 -19.11 41.81 -6.33
CA THR A 148 -20.49 41.48 -5.98
C THR A 148 -20.98 40.33 -6.86
N PHE A 149 -20.87 39.09 -6.36
CA PHE A 149 -21.37 37.90 -7.03
C PHE A 149 -22.90 37.84 -6.88
N LYS A 150 -23.64 38.20 -7.94
CA LYS A 150 -25.10 38.03 -7.98
C LYS A 150 -25.43 36.54 -8.11
N ARG A 151 -25.97 35.98 -7.03
CA ARG A 151 -26.47 34.60 -6.95
C ARG A 151 -27.78 34.52 -7.77
N ASN A 152 -27.71 34.00 -8.99
CA ASN A 152 -28.91 33.66 -9.76
C ASN A 152 -29.56 32.40 -9.18
N THR A 153 -30.68 32.55 -8.49
CA THR A 153 -31.50 31.44 -8.01
C THR A 153 -32.38 30.92 -9.15
N THR A 154 -31.86 30.00 -9.95
CA THR A 154 -32.72 29.18 -10.82
C THR A 154 -33.41 28.12 -9.98
N LYS A 155 -34.71 28.31 -9.73
CA LYS A 155 -35.59 27.29 -9.13
C LYS A 155 -35.65 26.07 -10.07
N SER A 156 -34.87 25.03 -9.79
CA SER A 156 -35.00 23.74 -10.48
C SER A 156 -36.19 22.98 -9.91
N THR A 157 -37.15 22.64 -10.77
CA THR A 157 -38.29 21.78 -10.49
C THR A 157 -37.82 20.36 -10.18
N ALA A 158 -37.73 20.02 -8.89
CA ALA A 158 -37.29 18.73 -8.39
C ALA A 158 -38.45 17.75 -8.20
N PHE A 159 -39.00 17.17 -9.28
CA PHE A 159 -40.00 16.08 -9.17
C PHE A 159 -39.88 15.03 -10.29
N GLY A 160 -38.67 14.54 -10.59
CA GLY A 160 -38.48 13.54 -11.66
C GLY A 160 -37.46 12.42 -11.46
N LYS A 161 -36.66 12.40 -10.37
CA LYS A 161 -35.48 11.50 -10.27
C LYS A 161 -35.52 10.47 -9.12
N VAL A 162 -36.70 10.12 -8.60
CA VAL A 162 -36.78 9.15 -7.48
C VAL A 162 -36.69 7.69 -7.94
N ARG A 163 -37.03 7.36 -9.20
CA ARG A 163 -37.08 5.95 -9.66
C ARG A 163 -35.76 5.33 -10.12
N GLN A 164 -34.71 6.10 -10.39
CA GLN A 164 -33.42 5.55 -10.87
C GLN A 164 -32.41 5.22 -9.76
N ARG A 165 -32.65 5.67 -8.51
CA ARG A 165 -31.70 5.44 -7.40
C ARG A 165 -31.75 4.02 -6.83
N GLY A 166 -32.90 3.36 -6.84
CA GLY A 166 -33.03 1.98 -6.30
C GLY A 166 -32.23 0.95 -7.09
N SER A 167 -32.32 0.99 -8.43
CA SER A 167 -31.62 0.03 -9.30
C SER A 167 -30.09 0.10 -9.19
N ALA A 168 -29.52 1.29 -8.94
CA ALA A 168 -28.07 1.42 -8.74
C ALA A 168 -27.60 0.83 -7.40
N ILE A 169 -28.44 0.92 -6.36
CA ILE A 169 -28.17 0.35 -5.04
C ILE A 169 -28.26 -1.17 -5.11
N ASP A 170 -29.26 -1.72 -5.79
CA ASP A 170 -29.42 -3.17 -5.94
C ASP A 170 -28.24 -3.81 -6.69
N MET A 171 -27.72 -3.13 -7.73
CA MET A 171 -26.53 -3.57 -8.46
C MET A 171 -25.27 -3.53 -7.59
N GLU A 172 -25.11 -2.50 -6.76
CA GLU A 172 -23.98 -2.40 -5.82
C GLU A 172 -24.03 -3.51 -4.77
N LEU A 173 -25.21 -3.78 -4.20
CA LEU A 173 -25.42 -4.81 -3.20
C LEU A 173 -25.07 -6.20 -3.75
N GLU A 174 -25.53 -6.53 -4.96
CA GLU A 174 -25.23 -7.80 -5.62
C GLU A 174 -23.72 -7.95 -5.92
N ALA A 175 -23.08 -6.86 -6.36
CA ALA A 175 -21.63 -6.84 -6.58
C ALA A 175 -20.85 -7.04 -5.27
N ARG A 176 -21.30 -6.44 -4.17
CA ARG A 176 -20.71 -6.61 -2.84
C ARG A 176 -20.87 -8.03 -2.32
N ILE A 177 -22.06 -8.63 -2.44
CA ILE A 177 -22.31 -10.03 -2.09
C ILE A 177 -21.40 -10.95 -2.90
N SER A 178 -21.26 -10.70 -4.20
CA SER A 178 -20.38 -11.48 -5.09
C SER A 178 -18.90 -11.37 -4.68
N ARG A 179 -18.45 -10.19 -4.28
CA ARG A 179 -17.08 -9.94 -3.79
C ARG A 179 -16.81 -10.71 -2.50
N ILE A 180 -17.74 -10.66 -1.54
CA ILE A 180 -17.63 -11.38 -0.26
C ILE A 180 -17.59 -12.89 -0.49
N LYS A 181 -18.47 -13.43 -1.34
CA LYS A 181 -18.48 -14.86 -1.68
C LYS A 181 -17.13 -15.32 -2.25
N LYS A 182 -16.54 -14.52 -3.16
CA LYS A 182 -15.23 -14.84 -3.73
C LYS A 182 -14.12 -14.84 -2.69
N LEU A 183 -14.15 -13.88 -1.75
CA LEU A 183 -13.17 -13.81 -0.68
C LEU A 183 -13.26 -15.03 0.25
N VAL A 184 -14.48 -15.42 0.62
CA VAL A 184 -14.72 -16.65 1.42
C VAL A 184 -14.20 -17.88 0.69
N GLN A 185 -14.46 -18.02 -0.62
CA GLN A 185 -13.92 -19.13 -1.41
C GLN A 185 -12.39 -19.15 -1.44
N GLN A 186 -11.74 -18.00 -1.59
CA GLN A 186 -10.28 -17.91 -1.56
C GLN A 186 -9.71 -18.29 -0.19
N ASP A 187 -10.37 -17.88 0.90
CA ASP A 187 -9.96 -18.26 2.25
C ASP A 187 -10.13 -19.77 2.50
N GLU A 188 -11.21 -20.37 1.99
CA GLU A 188 -11.43 -21.83 2.04
C GLU A 188 -10.36 -22.58 1.25
N GLU A 189 -10.04 -22.15 0.03
CA GLU A 189 -8.97 -22.74 -0.79
C GLU A 189 -7.60 -22.64 -0.09
N MET A 190 -7.28 -21.46 0.46
CA MET A 190 -6.05 -21.25 1.21
C MET A 190 -5.98 -22.10 2.48
N HIS A 191 -7.12 -22.30 3.16
CA HIS A 191 -7.19 -23.16 4.32
C HIS A 191 -6.97 -24.63 3.95
N MET A 192 -7.61 -25.11 2.88
CA MET A 192 -7.43 -26.47 2.36
C MET A 192 -5.97 -26.76 2.01
N LEU A 193 -5.30 -25.83 1.32
CA LEU A 193 -3.87 -25.95 0.99
C LEU A 193 -2.98 -25.99 2.24
N ARG A 194 -3.30 -25.22 3.28
CA ARG A 194 -2.56 -25.29 4.56
C ARG A 194 -2.74 -26.65 5.23
N MET A 195 -3.97 -27.16 5.29
CA MET A 195 -4.25 -28.46 5.90
C MET A 195 -3.57 -29.61 5.15
N GLU A 196 -3.53 -29.55 3.82
CA GLU A 196 -2.83 -30.53 3.00
C GLU A 196 -1.31 -30.49 3.23
N LYS A 197 -0.71 -29.30 3.23
CA LYS A 197 0.71 -29.13 3.55
C LYS A 197 1.07 -29.63 4.95
N GLU A 198 0.21 -29.40 5.94
CA GLU A 198 0.40 -29.94 7.29
C GLU A 198 0.36 -31.47 7.32
N ARG A 199 -0.56 -32.10 6.55
CA ARG A 199 -0.61 -33.57 6.40
C ARG A 199 0.64 -34.12 5.73
N GLU A 200 1.14 -33.46 4.68
CA GLU A 200 2.38 -33.86 4.01
C GLU A 200 3.59 -33.78 4.96
N LEU A 201 3.70 -32.68 5.72
CA LEU A 201 4.76 -32.52 6.71
C LEU A 201 4.68 -33.60 7.81
N TYR A 202 3.47 -33.95 8.23
CA TYR A 202 3.26 -35.02 9.21
C TYR A 202 3.68 -36.39 8.65
N ALA A 203 3.29 -36.71 7.41
CA ALA A 203 3.69 -37.95 6.74
C ALA A 203 5.22 -38.03 6.57
N MET A 204 5.86 -36.92 6.17
CA MET A 204 7.32 -36.85 6.05
C MET A 204 8.04 -37.07 7.39
N ARG A 205 7.51 -36.51 8.49
CA ARG A 205 8.05 -36.73 9.84
C ARG A 205 7.98 -38.20 10.25
N LEU A 206 6.86 -38.87 9.98
CA LEU A 206 6.71 -40.29 10.27
C LEU A 206 7.70 -41.14 9.47
N GLU A 207 7.94 -40.83 8.20
CA GLU A 207 8.91 -41.56 7.38
C GLU A 207 10.35 -41.35 7.88
N ILE A 208 10.69 -40.13 8.28
CA ILE A 208 11.99 -39.84 8.92
C ILE A 208 12.15 -40.63 10.23
N GLU A 209 11.10 -40.73 11.04
CA GLU A 209 11.14 -41.47 12.29
C GLU A 209 11.31 -42.98 12.05
N LYS A 210 10.57 -43.53 11.07
CA LYS A 210 10.67 -44.93 10.69
C LYS A 210 12.07 -45.29 10.18
N THR A 211 12.63 -44.48 9.29
CA THR A 211 14.00 -44.70 8.77
C THR A 211 15.06 -44.61 9.88
N LYS A 212 14.89 -43.71 10.86
CA LYS A 212 15.77 -43.66 12.05
C LYS A 212 15.70 -44.95 12.87
N LEU A 213 14.50 -45.47 13.12
CA LEU A 213 14.31 -46.72 13.87
C LEU A 213 14.90 -47.93 13.13
N GLU A 214 14.76 -47.98 11.79
CA GLU A 214 15.37 -49.03 10.97
C GLU A 214 16.90 -48.97 11.01
N ALA A 215 17.49 -47.76 10.92
CA ALA A 215 18.93 -47.57 11.04
C ALA A 215 19.45 -48.00 12.43
N GLU A 216 18.73 -47.65 13.51
CA GLU A 216 19.09 -48.03 14.87
C GLU A 216 19.05 -49.56 15.07
N LYS A 217 18.03 -50.24 14.54
CA LYS A 217 17.97 -51.72 14.56
C LYS A 217 19.17 -52.35 13.86
N LEU A 218 19.58 -51.81 12.72
CA LEU A 218 20.71 -52.33 11.95
C LEU A 218 22.04 -52.19 12.72
N VAL A 219 22.25 -51.06 13.38
CA VAL A 219 23.41 -50.85 14.28
C VAL A 219 23.41 -51.84 15.44
N LEU A 220 22.24 -52.13 16.04
CA LEU A 220 22.11 -53.11 17.11
C LEU A 220 22.39 -54.54 16.64
N GLU A 221 21.97 -54.91 15.44
CA GLU A 221 22.27 -56.22 14.85
C GLU A 221 23.76 -56.40 14.55
N ASP A 222 24.42 -55.37 14.00
CA ASP A 222 25.86 -55.41 13.72
C ASP A 222 26.67 -55.50 15.01
N ASN A 223 26.26 -54.81 16.07
CA ASN A 223 26.88 -54.95 17.39
C ASN A 223 26.68 -56.36 17.96
N LYS A 224 25.49 -56.95 17.86
CA LYS A 224 25.26 -58.34 18.30
C LYS A 224 26.13 -59.37 17.55
N LYS A 225 26.39 -59.15 16.26
CA LYS A 225 27.27 -60.02 15.46
C LYS A 225 28.75 -59.88 15.85
N LYS A 226 29.19 -58.71 16.30
CA LYS A 226 30.58 -58.47 16.75
C LYS A 226 30.92 -59.09 18.11
N PHE A 227 29.92 -59.38 18.94
CA PHE A 227 30.09 -59.96 20.28
C PHE A 227 29.69 -61.45 20.36
N LYS A 228 29.46 -62.11 19.23
CA LYS A 228 29.27 -63.57 19.11
C LYS A 228 30.51 -64.19 18.47
#